data_AF-A0A951BHL5-F1
#
_entry.id   AF-A0A951BHL5-F1
#
_cell.length_a   1.000
_cell.length_b   1.000
_cell.length_c   1.000
_cell.angle_alpha   90.00
_cell.angle_beta   90.00
_cell.angle_gamma   90.00
#
_symmetry.space_group_name_H-M   'P 1'
#
loop_
_entity.id
_entity.type
_entity.pdbx_description
1 polymer ?
#
loop_
_entity_poly.entity_id
_entity_poly.type
_entity_poly.pdbx_seq_one_letter_code
_entity_poly.pdbx_strand_id
1 'polypeptide(L)'
;MSTEQDPHSGLHSEQGAVVGEHPGRARNPLVKVHDLAWLEFEKPDLERTERFAHAFGFTTALRTPEELQLRGSDPGSPCVLVRKAPRSRFVGPAFRAADSSDVDRLAQATGTPVETLPESLDGRAVTLVDPNGMPVRVVTDTHELPGLPAPTPLIFNFGHEVVRVNAMQRPPRQPAVVQRLGHVVVQTTRYRASLDWYLEHLGLLVSDFSYYPGQRERGPVLSFNRCDRGSTPADHHTLVLSLGPENRYLHSAYQVADLDTLAAGGEYLLDKGYHRSWGIGRHVEG
;
A
#
# COMPACT_ATOMS: atom_id res chain seq x y z
N MET A 1 35.97 8.61 -2.22
CA MET A 1 35.41 7.25 -2.10
C MET A 1 34.13 7.39 -1.30
N SER A 2 32.98 7.43 -1.97
CA SER A 2 31.68 7.50 -1.30
C SER A 2 31.34 6.09 -0.84
N THR A 3 31.30 5.87 0.47
CA THR A 3 30.72 4.66 1.04
C THR A 3 29.21 4.76 0.94
N GLU A 4 28.65 4.34 -0.19
CA GLU A 4 27.24 3.94 -0.25
C GLU A 4 27.11 2.66 0.58
N GLN A 5 26.99 2.81 1.90
CA GLN A 5 26.46 1.74 2.73
C GLN A 5 24.96 1.69 2.48
N ASP A 6 24.50 0.55 1.99
CA ASP A 6 23.08 0.21 1.90
C ASP A 6 22.46 0.39 3.31
N PRO A 7 21.47 1.29 3.48
CA PRO A 7 20.82 1.51 4.77
C PRO A 7 20.09 0.26 5.29
N HIS A 8 19.94 -0.78 4.45
CA HIS A 8 19.32 -2.05 4.80
C HIS A 8 20.34 -3.12 5.27
N SER A 9 21.65 -2.85 5.17
CA SER A 9 22.69 -3.78 5.61
C SER A 9 22.55 -4.16 7.09
N GLY A 10 22.21 -5.42 7.35
CA GLY A 10 22.13 -5.99 8.70
C GLY A 10 20.84 -5.69 9.47
N LEU A 11 19.81 -5.12 8.83
CA LEU A 11 18.48 -4.98 9.42
C LEU A 11 17.71 -6.32 9.46
N HIS A 12 18.17 -7.32 8.71
CA HIS A 12 17.49 -8.61 8.57
C HIS A 12 17.98 -9.62 9.59
N SER A 13 17.06 -10.46 10.03
CA SER A 13 17.38 -11.67 10.77
C SER A 13 17.35 -12.88 9.82
N GLU A 14 18.50 -13.44 9.48
CA GLU A 14 18.59 -14.75 8.80
C GLU A 14 18.23 -15.94 9.72
N GLN A 15 17.99 -15.69 11.00
CA GLN A 15 17.67 -16.70 12.01
C GLN A 15 16.15 -16.74 12.26
N GLY A 16 15.58 -17.93 12.40
CA GLY A 16 14.16 -18.13 12.70
C GLY A 16 13.71 -17.49 14.03
N ALA A 17 12.40 -17.59 14.32
CA ALA A 17 11.84 -17.04 15.55
C ALA A 17 12.46 -17.67 16.81
N VAL A 18 12.82 -16.84 17.79
CA VAL A 18 13.34 -17.26 19.09
C VAL A 18 12.19 -17.29 20.12
N VAL A 19 12.30 -18.16 21.13
CA VAL A 19 11.33 -18.22 22.22
C VAL A 19 11.21 -16.86 22.91
N GLY A 20 9.99 -16.36 23.05
CA GLY A 20 9.70 -15.06 23.66
C GLY A 20 9.63 -13.88 22.68
N GLU A 21 9.91 -14.12 21.39
CA GLU A 21 9.72 -13.09 20.36
C GLU A 21 8.24 -12.87 20.05
N HIS A 22 7.98 -11.71 19.43
CA HIS A 22 6.64 -11.35 19.02
C HIS A 22 6.10 -12.39 18.02
N PRO A 23 4.89 -12.97 18.23
CA PRO A 23 4.40 -14.09 17.43
C PRO A 23 4.03 -13.72 15.98
N GLY A 24 3.99 -12.42 15.67
CA GLY A 24 3.65 -11.92 14.34
C GLY A 24 2.19 -12.12 13.93
N ARG A 25 1.33 -12.51 14.88
CA ARG A 25 -0.10 -12.74 14.66
C ARG A 25 -0.88 -12.67 15.96
N ALA A 26 -2.11 -12.20 15.90
CA ALA A 26 -3.07 -12.37 16.98
C ALA A 26 -3.61 -13.80 17.02
N ARG A 27 -3.97 -14.31 18.20
CA ARG A 27 -4.58 -15.64 18.33
C ARG A 27 -6.02 -15.68 17.85
N ASN A 28 -6.78 -14.62 18.16
CA ASN A 28 -8.18 -14.48 17.81
C ASN A 28 -8.46 -13.01 17.46
N PRO A 29 -8.10 -12.58 16.24
CA PRO A 29 -8.38 -11.21 15.81
C PRO A 29 -9.89 -10.96 15.72
N LEU A 30 -10.31 -9.70 15.87
CA LEU A 30 -11.71 -9.30 15.77
C LEU A 30 -12.28 -9.66 14.40
N VAL A 31 -11.56 -9.28 13.35
CA VAL A 31 -11.90 -9.59 11.95
C VAL A 31 -10.64 -9.90 11.16
N LYS A 32 -10.80 -10.30 9.89
CA LYS A 32 -9.71 -10.40 8.93
C LYS A 32 -10.03 -9.51 7.74
N VAL A 33 -9.18 -8.52 7.46
CA VAL A 33 -9.33 -7.72 6.24
C VAL A 33 -8.76 -8.47 5.03
N HIS A 34 -9.37 -8.26 3.87
CA HIS A 34 -9.02 -8.95 2.65
C HIS A 34 -7.86 -8.28 1.89
N ASP A 35 -7.85 -6.94 1.83
CA ASP A 35 -6.82 -6.12 1.16
C ASP A 35 -6.96 -4.64 1.56
N LEU A 36 -6.08 -3.77 1.08
CA LEU A 36 -6.36 -2.32 1.01
C LEU A 36 -7.50 -2.06 0.02
N ALA A 37 -8.42 -1.19 0.41
CA ALA A 37 -9.43 -0.65 -0.47
C ALA A 37 -8.88 0.60 -1.20
N TRP A 38 -8.42 1.59 -0.43
CA TRP A 38 -7.81 2.82 -0.94
C TRP A 38 -6.99 3.55 0.12
N LEU A 39 -6.32 4.62 -0.29
CA LEU A 39 -5.64 5.57 0.58
C LEU A 39 -6.30 6.94 0.54
N GLU A 40 -6.43 7.60 1.70
CA GLU A 40 -7.06 8.91 1.79
C GLU A 40 -6.02 10.02 2.03
N PHE A 41 -6.08 11.08 1.22
CA PHE A 41 -5.21 12.25 1.31
C PHE A 41 -6.00 13.55 1.29
N GLU A 42 -5.38 14.57 1.86
CA GLU A 42 -5.80 15.97 1.79
C GLU A 42 -4.76 16.74 0.96
N LYS A 43 -5.21 17.62 0.05
CA LYS A 43 -4.34 18.46 -0.79
C LYS A 43 -4.95 19.86 -1.03
N PRO A 44 -4.14 20.92 -1.09
CA PRO A 44 -4.65 22.28 -1.38
C PRO A 44 -5.06 22.46 -2.84
N ASP A 45 -4.39 21.76 -3.75
CA ASP A 45 -4.52 21.90 -5.19
C ASP A 45 -4.81 20.53 -5.82
N LEU A 46 -6.09 20.25 -6.05
CA LEU A 46 -6.54 19.01 -6.69
C LEU A 46 -6.15 18.96 -8.17
N GLU A 47 -6.07 20.11 -8.86
CA GLU A 47 -5.69 20.16 -10.27
C GLU A 47 -4.22 19.77 -10.46
N ARG A 48 -3.33 20.32 -9.64
CA ARG A 48 -1.93 19.91 -9.62
C ARG A 48 -1.76 18.45 -9.20
N THR A 49 -2.58 17.98 -8.25
CA THR A 49 -2.55 16.58 -7.80
C THR A 49 -2.95 15.64 -8.94
N GLU A 50 -4.02 15.94 -9.67
CA GLU A 50 -4.50 15.16 -10.82
C GLU A 50 -3.50 15.16 -11.98
N ARG A 51 -2.89 16.31 -12.31
CA ARG A 51 -1.84 16.37 -13.33
C ARG A 51 -0.65 15.46 -13.00
N PHE A 52 -0.23 15.43 -11.73
CA PHE A 52 0.80 14.49 -11.29
C PHE A 52 0.30 13.05 -11.36
N ALA A 53 -0.92 12.77 -10.88
CA ALA A 53 -1.50 11.43 -10.87
C ALA A 53 -1.57 10.82 -12.28
N HIS A 54 -1.98 11.59 -13.28
CA HIS A 54 -1.98 11.14 -14.68
C HIS A 54 -0.58 10.90 -15.22
N ALA A 55 0.39 11.75 -14.88
CA ALA A 55 1.77 11.54 -15.29
C ALA A 55 2.39 10.31 -14.60
N PHE A 56 1.98 10.03 -13.36
CA PHE A 56 2.39 8.88 -12.58
C PHE A 56 1.80 7.57 -13.13
N GLY A 57 0.56 7.61 -13.64
CA GLY A 57 -0.09 6.46 -14.28
C GLY A 57 -1.52 6.15 -13.82
N PHE A 58 -2.13 7.02 -13.02
CA PHE A 58 -3.53 6.87 -12.60
C PHE A 58 -4.52 7.40 -13.64
N THR A 59 -5.72 6.82 -13.59
CA THR A 59 -6.92 7.36 -14.25
C THR A 59 -7.83 8.02 -13.21
N THR A 60 -8.46 9.14 -13.57
CA THR A 60 -9.49 9.78 -12.74
C THR A 60 -10.80 8.98 -12.84
N ALA A 61 -11.27 8.46 -11.71
CA ALA A 61 -12.58 7.82 -11.60
C ALA A 61 -13.68 8.85 -11.34
N LEU A 62 -13.38 9.87 -10.53
CA LEU A 62 -14.30 10.97 -10.20
C LEU A 62 -13.50 12.25 -9.96
N ARG A 63 -14.03 13.37 -10.44
CA ARG A 63 -13.54 14.70 -10.10
C ARG A 63 -14.68 15.66 -9.79
N THR A 64 -14.59 16.29 -8.62
CA THR A 64 -15.44 17.41 -8.20
C THR A 64 -14.55 18.60 -7.78
N PRO A 65 -15.12 19.76 -7.41
CA PRO A 65 -14.33 20.85 -6.82
C PRO A 65 -13.62 20.48 -5.52
N GLU A 66 -14.17 19.53 -4.74
CA GLU A 66 -13.70 19.19 -3.40
C GLU A 66 -13.06 17.80 -3.28
N GLU A 67 -13.20 16.95 -4.30
CA GLU A 67 -12.73 15.57 -4.27
C GLU A 67 -12.19 15.10 -5.63
N LEU A 68 -11.14 14.29 -5.57
CA LEU A 68 -10.56 13.57 -6.68
C LEU A 68 -10.41 12.10 -6.29
N GLN A 69 -10.97 11.19 -7.08
CA GLN A 69 -10.80 9.75 -6.91
C GLN A 69 -9.96 9.21 -8.07
N LEU A 70 -8.85 8.54 -7.73
CA LEU A 70 -7.87 8.03 -8.67
C LEU A 70 -7.85 6.50 -8.61
N ARG A 71 -7.81 5.85 -9.77
CA ARG A 71 -7.84 4.40 -9.89
C ARG A 71 -6.76 3.87 -10.81
N GLY A 72 -6.43 2.59 -10.61
CA GLY A 72 -5.67 1.79 -11.58
C GLY A 72 -6.55 1.21 -12.68
N SER A 73 -5.94 0.41 -13.56
CA SER A 73 -6.61 -0.25 -14.68
C SER A 73 -7.37 -1.51 -14.28
N ASP A 74 -7.00 -2.17 -13.19
CA ASP A 74 -7.69 -3.39 -12.75
C ASP A 74 -9.12 -3.05 -12.29
N PRO A 75 -10.06 -4.01 -12.38
CA PRO A 75 -11.38 -3.83 -11.79
C PRO A 75 -11.28 -3.71 -10.26
N GLY A 76 -12.17 -2.91 -9.66
CA GLY A 76 -12.22 -2.71 -8.21
C GLY A 76 -12.49 -1.26 -7.80
N SER A 77 -12.17 -0.92 -6.56
CA SER A 77 -12.33 0.43 -6.00
C SER A 77 -11.26 1.41 -6.50
N PRO A 78 -11.46 2.73 -6.35
CA PRO A 78 -10.37 3.70 -6.49
C PRO A 78 -9.17 3.31 -5.61
N CYS A 79 -7.95 3.62 -6.05
CA CYS A 79 -6.74 3.39 -5.27
C CYS A 79 -6.46 4.53 -4.28
N VAL A 80 -6.82 5.77 -4.65
CA VAL A 80 -6.53 6.96 -3.86
C VAL A 80 -7.72 7.92 -3.90
N LEU A 81 -8.15 8.38 -2.74
CA LEU A 81 -9.12 9.47 -2.59
C LEU A 81 -8.38 10.71 -2.10
N VAL A 82 -8.57 11.84 -2.77
CA VAL A 82 -7.94 13.11 -2.42
C VAL A 82 -9.02 14.15 -2.21
N ARG A 83 -9.10 14.69 -0.98
CA ARG A 83 -10.01 15.79 -0.64
C ARG A 83 -9.27 17.12 -0.62
N LYS A 84 -9.96 18.19 -1.01
CA LYS A 84 -9.41 19.54 -0.95
C LYS A 84 -9.28 19.97 0.52
N ALA A 85 -8.10 20.46 0.90
CA ALA A 85 -7.88 21.04 2.23
C ALA A 85 -6.71 22.05 2.20
N PRO A 86 -6.62 22.98 3.17
CA PRO A 86 -5.57 24.00 3.17
C PRO A 86 -4.13 23.45 3.23
N ARG A 87 -3.91 22.22 3.70
CA ARG A 87 -2.60 21.60 3.86
C ARG A 87 -2.57 20.19 3.28
N SER A 88 -1.38 19.77 2.84
CA SER A 88 -1.17 18.38 2.43
C SER A 88 -1.09 17.47 3.65
N ARG A 89 -1.85 16.38 3.65
CA ARG A 89 -1.83 15.39 4.73
C ARG A 89 -2.23 14.01 4.21
N PHE A 90 -1.61 12.96 4.74
CA PHE A 90 -2.15 11.61 4.65
C PHE A 90 -3.15 11.43 5.78
N VAL A 91 -4.39 11.06 5.44
CA VAL A 91 -5.47 10.90 6.42
C VAL A 91 -5.39 9.50 7.01
N GLY A 92 -5.31 8.48 6.16
CA GLY A 92 -5.22 7.08 6.59
C GLY A 92 -5.55 6.09 5.48
N PRO A 93 -5.32 4.80 5.72
CA PRO A 93 -5.74 3.73 4.82
C PRO A 93 -7.19 3.31 5.07
N ALA A 94 -7.85 2.84 4.01
CA ALA A 94 -9.06 2.05 4.07
C ALA A 94 -8.74 0.59 3.70
N PHE A 95 -9.26 -0.36 4.47
CA PHE A 95 -9.14 -1.79 4.21
C PHE A 95 -10.49 -2.38 3.83
N ARG A 96 -10.49 -3.32 2.90
CA ARG A 96 -11.67 -4.09 2.54
C ARG A 96 -11.89 -5.20 3.55
N ALA A 97 -13.08 -5.27 4.14
CA ALA A 97 -13.49 -6.40 4.97
C ALA A 97 -13.47 -7.71 4.16
N ALA A 98 -13.20 -8.85 4.81
CA ALA A 98 -13.34 -10.15 4.15
C ALA A 98 -14.82 -10.58 4.07
N ASP A 99 -15.64 -10.16 5.04
CA ASP A 99 -17.08 -10.39 5.06
C ASP A 99 -17.81 -9.10 5.46
N SER A 100 -18.98 -8.83 4.88
CA SER A 100 -19.73 -7.60 5.17
C SER A 100 -20.13 -7.45 6.64
N SER A 101 -20.31 -8.56 7.36
CA SER A 101 -20.59 -8.57 8.79
C SER A 101 -19.40 -8.14 9.66
N ASP A 102 -18.17 -8.15 9.14
CA ASP A 102 -16.98 -7.72 9.87
C ASP A 102 -17.01 -6.22 10.22
N VAL A 103 -17.63 -5.40 9.37
CA VAL A 103 -17.84 -3.96 9.66
C VAL A 103 -18.73 -3.79 10.89
N ASP A 104 -19.82 -4.55 10.98
CA ASP A 104 -20.72 -4.53 12.14
C ASP A 104 -20.04 -5.09 13.41
N ARG A 105 -19.20 -6.11 13.25
CA ARG A 105 -18.44 -6.72 14.36
C ARG A 105 -17.40 -5.76 14.95
N LEU A 106 -16.65 -5.06 14.09
CA LEU A 106 -15.72 -4.02 14.49
C LEU A 106 -16.44 -2.85 15.17
N ALA A 107 -17.56 -2.41 14.61
CA ALA A 107 -18.39 -1.36 15.19
C ALA A 107 -18.86 -1.70 16.61
N GLN A 108 -19.41 -2.91 16.80
CA GLN A 108 -19.84 -3.38 18.12
C GLN A 108 -18.69 -3.50 19.12
N ALA A 109 -17.57 -4.10 18.69
CA ALA A 109 -16.42 -4.31 19.57
C ALA A 109 -15.74 -3.00 20.02
N THR A 110 -15.81 -1.96 19.19
CA THR A 110 -15.14 -0.68 19.46
C THR A 110 -16.08 0.44 19.87
N GLY A 111 -17.39 0.22 19.85
CA GLY A 111 -18.40 1.26 20.11
C GLY A 111 -18.43 2.36 19.04
N THR A 112 -17.91 2.07 17.84
CA THR A 112 -17.84 3.02 16.72
C THR A 112 -19.07 2.84 15.82
N PRO A 113 -19.77 3.91 15.40
CA PRO A 113 -20.90 3.79 14.50
C PRO A 113 -20.47 3.30 13.11
N VAL A 114 -21.33 2.51 12.47
CA VAL A 114 -21.23 2.21 11.04
C VAL A 114 -21.83 3.38 10.25
N GLU A 115 -21.11 3.82 9.23
CA GLU A 115 -21.54 4.88 8.32
C GLU A 115 -21.81 4.33 6.92
N THR A 116 -22.79 4.90 6.23
CA THR A 116 -23.00 4.68 4.79
C THR A 116 -22.01 5.56 4.03
N LEU A 117 -21.32 4.98 3.05
CA LEU A 117 -20.40 5.72 2.20
C LEU A 117 -21.16 6.56 1.16
N PRO A 118 -20.53 7.62 0.60
CA PRO A 118 -21.12 8.38 -0.50
C PRO A 118 -21.45 7.49 -1.69
N GLU A 119 -22.45 7.88 -2.50
CA GLU A 119 -22.89 7.16 -3.70
C GLU A 119 -21.75 6.83 -4.67
N SER A 120 -20.72 7.68 -4.75
CA SER A 120 -19.54 7.46 -5.59
C SER A 120 -18.68 6.26 -5.18
N LEU A 121 -18.80 5.78 -3.95
CA LEU A 121 -18.10 4.61 -3.42
C LEU A 121 -19.05 3.46 -3.12
N ASP A 122 -20.30 3.78 -2.75
CA ASP A 122 -21.32 2.86 -2.23
C ASP A 122 -20.85 2.09 -0.98
N GLY A 123 -21.76 1.35 -0.37
CA GLY A 123 -21.46 0.46 0.73
C GLY A 123 -21.37 1.13 2.09
N ARG A 124 -20.69 0.46 3.02
CA ARG A 124 -20.67 0.79 4.45
C ARG A 124 -19.25 0.78 4.99
N ALA A 125 -19.02 1.56 6.03
CA ALA A 125 -17.71 1.66 6.65
C ALA A 125 -17.79 1.78 8.17
N VAL A 126 -16.74 1.37 8.85
CA VAL A 126 -16.43 1.74 10.24
C VAL A 126 -15.03 2.36 10.26
N THR A 127 -14.89 3.49 10.95
CA THR A 127 -13.60 4.20 11.04
C THR A 127 -13.04 4.08 12.44
N LEU A 128 -12.02 3.25 12.59
CA LEU A 128 -11.28 3.05 13.83
C LEU A 128 -10.15 4.08 13.95
N VAL A 129 -9.52 4.15 15.12
CA VAL A 129 -8.35 5.00 15.37
C VAL A 129 -7.22 4.13 15.88
N ASP A 130 -6.08 4.14 15.18
CA ASP A 130 -4.89 3.40 15.60
C ASP A 130 -4.24 4.03 16.86
N PRO A 131 -3.26 3.37 17.49
CA PRO A 131 -2.58 3.91 18.67
C PRO A 131 -1.85 5.24 18.46
N ASN A 132 -1.64 5.69 17.22
CA ASN A 132 -1.05 6.97 16.87
C ASN A 132 -2.07 8.08 16.61
N GLY A 133 -3.37 7.78 16.70
CA GLY A 133 -4.44 8.71 16.37
C GLY A 133 -4.76 8.79 14.88
N MET A 134 -4.24 7.87 14.06
CA MET A 134 -4.53 7.81 12.62
C MET A 134 -5.87 7.08 12.39
N PRO A 135 -6.80 7.70 11.64
CA PRO A 135 -8.00 7.01 11.17
C PRO A 135 -7.63 5.78 10.32
N VAL A 136 -8.26 4.64 10.61
CA VAL A 136 -8.16 3.41 9.82
C VAL A 136 -9.58 2.96 9.51
N ARG A 137 -9.95 3.06 8.23
CA ARG A 137 -11.30 2.72 7.77
C ARG A 137 -11.35 1.25 7.39
N VAL A 138 -12.43 0.56 7.73
CA VAL A 138 -12.77 -0.77 7.20
C VAL A 138 -14.08 -0.66 6.44
N VAL A 139 -14.11 -1.11 5.20
CA VAL A 139 -15.23 -0.93 4.27
C VAL A 139 -15.76 -2.24 3.74
N THR A 140 -17.02 -2.26 3.36
CA THR A 140 -17.67 -3.39 2.70
C THR A 140 -18.72 -2.91 1.70
N ASP A 141 -19.07 -3.79 0.77
CA ASP A 141 -20.14 -3.59 -0.22
C ASP A 141 -19.97 -2.33 -1.07
N THR A 142 -18.72 -1.90 -1.26
CA THR A 142 -18.37 -0.77 -2.13
C THR A 142 -18.53 -1.18 -3.58
N HIS A 143 -18.90 -0.25 -4.44
CA HIS A 143 -19.02 -0.54 -5.87
C HIS A 143 -17.69 -1.00 -6.47
N GLU A 144 -17.76 -1.93 -7.43
CA GLU A 144 -16.61 -2.33 -8.23
C GLU A 144 -16.66 -1.63 -9.58
N LEU A 145 -15.63 -0.84 -9.87
CA LEU A 145 -15.49 -0.24 -11.18
C LEU A 145 -15.00 -1.30 -12.19
N PRO A 146 -15.49 -1.28 -13.44
CA PRO A 146 -15.01 -2.21 -14.46
C PRO A 146 -13.55 -1.95 -14.80
N GLY A 147 -12.84 -2.99 -15.24
CA GLY A 147 -11.45 -2.85 -15.70
C GLY A 147 -11.31 -1.89 -16.88
N LEU A 148 -10.18 -1.20 -16.93
CA LEU A 148 -9.77 -0.33 -18.03
C LEU A 148 -8.74 -1.05 -18.91
N PRO A 149 -8.54 -0.60 -20.17
CA PRO A 149 -7.46 -1.11 -21.00
C PRO A 149 -6.10 -0.94 -20.30
N ALA A 150 -5.35 -2.04 -20.18
CA ALA A 150 -4.03 -2.07 -19.57
C ALA A 150 -2.98 -2.55 -20.58
N PRO A 151 -1.72 -2.10 -20.48
CA PRO A 151 -0.63 -2.64 -21.29
C PRO A 151 -0.43 -4.13 -21.01
N THR A 152 -0.27 -4.93 -22.06
CA THR A 152 0.15 -6.32 -21.95
C THR A 152 1.64 -6.38 -21.57
N PRO A 153 2.03 -7.19 -20.57
CA PRO A 153 3.43 -7.37 -20.23
C PRO A 153 4.27 -7.82 -21.44
N LEU A 154 5.49 -7.30 -21.52
CA LEU A 154 6.44 -7.67 -22.56
C LEU A 154 6.93 -9.12 -22.38
N ILE A 155 7.15 -9.82 -23.50
CA ILE A 155 7.70 -11.18 -23.52
C ILE A 155 9.24 -11.10 -23.48
N PHE A 156 9.86 -11.64 -22.43
CA PHE A 156 11.31 -11.60 -22.25
C PHE A 156 11.97 -12.95 -22.58
N ASN A 157 13.20 -12.90 -23.10
CA ASN A 157 14.09 -14.06 -23.12
C ASN A 157 14.77 -14.14 -21.74
N PHE A 158 14.70 -15.30 -21.08
CA PHE A 158 15.30 -15.51 -19.77
C PHE A 158 16.44 -16.52 -19.84
N GLY A 159 17.66 -16.06 -19.52
CA GLY A 159 18.86 -16.91 -19.61
C GLY A 159 19.08 -17.44 -21.03
N HIS A 160 19.09 -18.77 -21.17
CA HIS A 160 19.21 -19.43 -22.47
C HIS A 160 17.86 -19.72 -23.16
N GLU A 161 16.74 -19.37 -22.53
CA GLU A 161 15.43 -19.55 -23.13
C GLU A 161 15.10 -18.39 -24.07
N VAL A 162 15.00 -18.71 -25.36
CA VAL A 162 14.71 -17.74 -26.42
C VAL A 162 13.29 -17.94 -26.93
N VAL A 163 12.34 -17.22 -26.33
CA VAL A 163 10.93 -17.18 -26.75
C VAL A 163 10.63 -16.06 -27.74
N ARG A 164 11.47 -15.01 -27.75
CA ARG A 164 11.38 -13.85 -28.64
C ARG A 164 12.54 -13.85 -29.62
N VAL A 165 12.26 -14.14 -30.89
CA VAL A 165 13.22 -14.15 -32.00
C VAL A 165 12.89 -13.01 -32.97
N ASN A 166 13.88 -12.17 -33.29
CA ASN A 166 13.77 -11.06 -34.26
C ASN A 166 12.66 -10.03 -34.02
N ALA A 167 11.98 -10.06 -32.87
CA ALA A 167 10.99 -9.04 -32.50
C ALA A 167 11.61 -8.01 -31.55
N MET A 168 11.52 -6.74 -31.91
CA MET A 168 12.07 -5.63 -31.13
C MET A 168 11.13 -5.23 -29.99
N GLN A 169 11.70 -4.84 -28.84
CA GLN A 169 10.96 -4.23 -27.74
C GLN A 169 11.51 -2.82 -27.49
N ARG A 170 10.63 -1.82 -27.63
CA ARG A 170 10.91 -0.41 -27.35
C ARG A 170 9.72 0.16 -26.59
N PRO A 171 9.64 -0.06 -25.26
CA PRO A 171 8.54 0.48 -24.47
C PRO A 171 8.50 2.02 -24.64
N PRO A 172 7.32 2.61 -24.95
CA PRO A 172 7.21 4.04 -25.10
C PRO A 172 7.42 4.76 -23.76
N ARG A 173 8.07 5.92 -23.80
CA ARG A 173 8.18 6.84 -22.64
C ARG A 173 6.83 7.52 -22.43
N GLN A 174 5.95 6.87 -21.68
CA GLN A 174 4.61 7.31 -21.35
C GLN A 174 4.30 6.97 -19.87
N PRO A 175 3.20 7.46 -19.28
CA PRO A 175 2.85 7.09 -17.90
C PRO A 175 2.84 5.57 -17.70
N ALA A 176 3.45 5.11 -16.60
CA ALA A 176 3.43 3.71 -16.22
C ALA A 176 2.04 3.38 -15.65
N VAL A 177 1.16 2.84 -16.49
CA VAL A 177 -0.24 2.57 -16.10
C VAL A 177 -0.28 1.75 -14.81
N VAL A 178 -0.85 2.37 -13.78
CA VAL A 178 -1.09 1.71 -12.49
C VAL A 178 -2.15 0.64 -12.69
N GLN A 179 -1.87 -0.59 -12.29
CA GLN A 179 -2.82 -1.70 -12.31
C GLN A 179 -3.69 -1.66 -11.05
N ARG A 180 -3.06 -1.68 -9.87
CA ARG A 180 -3.74 -1.64 -8.57
C ARG A 180 -2.84 -1.05 -7.47
N LEU A 181 -3.46 -0.72 -6.33
CA LEU A 181 -2.76 -0.43 -5.08
C LEU A 181 -2.13 -1.72 -4.54
N GLY A 182 -0.85 -1.67 -4.17
CA GLY A 182 -0.13 -2.78 -3.55
C GLY A 182 -0.08 -2.63 -2.03
N HIS A 183 0.66 -1.63 -1.55
CA HIS A 183 0.85 -1.45 -0.11
C HIS A 183 1.01 0.00 0.32
N VAL A 184 0.95 0.22 1.63
CA VAL A 184 1.29 1.49 2.29
C VAL A 184 2.32 1.27 3.40
N VAL A 185 3.23 2.22 3.54
CA VAL A 185 4.28 2.23 4.56
C VAL A 185 4.09 3.45 5.46
N VAL A 186 3.96 3.21 6.76
CA VAL A 186 3.84 4.26 7.76
C VAL A 186 4.88 4.09 8.86
N GLN A 187 5.39 5.22 9.34
CA GLN A 187 6.27 5.31 10.48
C GLN A 187 5.48 5.68 11.72
N THR A 188 5.84 5.09 12.85
CA THR A 188 5.17 5.24 14.14
C THR A 188 6.18 5.34 15.28
N THR A 189 5.87 6.19 16.26
CA THR A 189 6.59 6.29 17.55
C THR A 189 6.13 5.21 18.54
N ARG A 190 5.01 4.53 18.26
CA ARG A 190 4.38 3.52 19.11
C ARG A 190 4.35 2.15 18.44
N TYR A 191 5.42 1.78 17.75
CA TYR A 191 5.51 0.62 16.86
C TYR A 191 4.85 -0.66 17.38
N ARG A 192 5.24 -1.17 18.56
CA ARG A 192 4.67 -2.42 19.09
C ARG A 192 3.16 -2.33 19.32
N ALA A 193 2.71 -1.24 19.95
CA ALA A 193 1.29 -1.02 20.19
C ALA A 193 0.51 -0.92 18.86
N SER A 194 1.05 -0.22 17.87
CA SER A 194 0.46 -0.15 16.52
C SER A 194 0.37 -1.54 15.89
N LEU A 195 1.48 -2.30 15.90
CA LEU A 195 1.51 -3.65 15.36
C LEU A 195 0.43 -4.53 16.00
N ASP A 196 0.43 -4.62 17.33
CA ASP A 196 -0.54 -5.42 18.07
C ASP A 196 -1.97 -5.02 17.71
N TRP A 197 -2.23 -3.72 17.63
CA TRP A 197 -3.54 -3.20 17.24
C TRP A 197 -3.97 -3.69 15.84
N TYR A 198 -3.10 -3.59 14.82
CA TYR A 198 -3.42 -4.07 13.47
C TYR A 198 -3.61 -5.59 13.40
N LEU A 199 -2.80 -6.35 14.14
CA LEU A 199 -2.93 -7.81 14.20
C LEU A 199 -4.23 -8.22 14.91
N GLU A 200 -4.58 -7.56 16.01
CA GLU A 200 -5.75 -7.86 16.83
C GLU A 200 -7.06 -7.39 16.19
N HIS A 201 -7.08 -6.22 15.57
CA HIS A 201 -8.31 -5.65 15.02
C HIS A 201 -8.56 -6.12 13.58
N LEU A 202 -7.51 -6.15 12.75
CA LEU A 202 -7.67 -6.42 11.31
C LEU A 202 -7.17 -7.81 10.89
N GLY A 203 -6.61 -8.58 11.82
CA GLY A 203 -6.18 -9.95 11.55
C GLY A 203 -5.01 -10.06 10.56
N LEU A 204 -4.20 -9.00 10.46
CA LEU A 204 -2.98 -9.06 9.65
C LEU A 204 -1.99 -10.09 10.22
N LEU A 205 -1.06 -10.53 9.38
CA LEU A 205 0.05 -11.40 9.75
C LEU A 205 1.36 -10.74 9.37
N VAL A 206 2.35 -10.86 10.24
CA VAL A 206 3.72 -10.47 9.90
C VAL A 206 4.32 -11.52 8.97
N SER A 207 4.85 -11.06 7.84
CA SER A 207 5.67 -11.85 6.93
C SER A 207 7.12 -11.81 7.36
N ASP A 208 7.66 -10.60 7.55
CA ASP A 208 9.03 -10.37 7.99
C ASP A 208 9.10 -9.33 9.10
N PHE A 209 10.08 -9.54 9.97
CA PHE A 209 10.53 -8.59 10.98
C PHE A 209 11.95 -8.14 10.67
N SER A 210 12.18 -6.83 10.78
CA SER A 210 13.52 -6.26 10.76
C SER A 210 13.90 -5.75 12.15
N TYR A 211 15.18 -5.86 12.50
CA TYR A 211 15.75 -5.53 13.80
C TYR A 211 16.94 -4.58 13.63
N TYR A 212 17.26 -3.79 14.64
CA TYR A 212 18.53 -3.07 14.60
C TYR A 212 19.71 -4.05 14.72
N PRO A 213 20.83 -3.83 14.00
CA PRO A 213 21.99 -4.71 14.06
C PRO A 213 22.48 -4.88 15.51
N GLY A 214 22.62 -6.13 15.95
CA GLY A 214 23.08 -6.47 17.30
C GLY A 214 22.11 -6.11 18.44
N GLN A 215 20.84 -5.81 18.13
CA GLN A 215 19.84 -5.38 19.11
C GLN A 215 18.52 -6.17 19.02
N ARG A 216 18.60 -7.45 18.61
CA ARG A 216 17.43 -8.30 18.41
C ARG A 216 16.57 -8.44 19.67
N GLU A 217 17.22 -8.50 20.83
CA GLU A 217 16.59 -8.57 22.15
C GLU A 217 15.71 -7.36 22.48
N ARG A 218 15.95 -6.22 21.82
CA ARG A 218 15.09 -5.02 21.93
C ARG A 218 13.80 -5.14 21.10
N GLY A 219 13.69 -6.21 20.32
CA GLY A 219 12.56 -6.53 19.46
C GLY A 219 12.61 -5.83 18.10
N PRO A 220 11.60 -6.12 17.25
CA PRO A 220 11.59 -5.62 15.88
C PRO A 220 11.35 -4.11 15.84
N VAL A 221 11.89 -3.49 14.79
CA VAL A 221 11.76 -2.06 14.48
C VAL A 221 11.03 -1.82 13.17
N LEU A 222 10.75 -2.88 12.41
CA LEU A 222 9.94 -2.83 11.20
C LEU A 222 9.21 -4.16 11.03
N SER A 223 7.97 -4.13 10.55
CA SER A 223 7.25 -5.32 10.11
C SER A 223 6.60 -5.14 8.75
N PHE A 224 6.73 -6.17 7.93
CA PHE A 224 5.97 -6.36 6.69
C PHE A 224 4.73 -7.18 7.04
N ASN A 225 3.54 -6.61 6.85
CA ASN A 225 2.28 -7.20 7.30
C ASN A 225 1.38 -7.51 6.10
N ARG A 226 0.98 -8.77 5.93
CA ARG A 226 0.05 -9.25 4.91
C ARG A 226 -1.35 -9.50 5.47
N CYS A 227 -2.35 -9.49 4.60
CA CYS A 227 -3.70 -9.93 4.93
C CYS A 227 -3.77 -11.46 5.12
N ASP A 228 -4.46 -11.92 6.17
CA ASP A 228 -4.76 -13.34 6.36
C ASP A 228 -5.95 -13.76 5.50
N ARG A 229 -5.67 -14.26 4.30
CA ARG A 229 -6.67 -14.80 3.35
C ARG A 229 -6.83 -16.32 3.47
N GLY A 230 -6.42 -16.92 4.60
CA GLY A 230 -6.47 -18.36 4.81
C GLY A 230 -5.58 -19.12 3.83
N SER A 231 -6.19 -19.97 3.00
CA SER A 231 -5.47 -20.75 1.97
C SER A 231 -5.27 -20.00 0.65
N THR A 232 -5.90 -18.83 0.47
CA THR A 232 -5.71 -18.02 -0.74
C THR A 232 -4.41 -17.21 -0.62
N PRO A 233 -3.55 -17.21 -1.66
CA PRO A 233 -2.36 -16.36 -1.67
C PRO A 233 -2.70 -14.88 -1.45
N ALA A 234 -1.86 -14.19 -0.70
CA ALA A 234 -1.90 -12.75 -0.49
C ALA A 234 -0.56 -12.14 -0.92
N ASP A 235 -0.56 -10.83 -1.18
CA ASP A 235 0.68 -10.09 -1.33
C ASP A 235 1.56 -10.30 -0.10
N HIS A 236 2.88 -10.27 -0.30
CA HIS A 236 3.83 -10.45 0.78
C HIS A 236 3.64 -9.42 1.90
N HIS A 237 3.21 -8.21 1.56
CA HIS A 237 2.73 -7.21 2.50
C HIS A 237 1.74 -6.24 1.85
N THR A 238 0.79 -5.80 2.65
CA THR A 238 -0.21 -4.78 2.34
C THR A 238 0.04 -3.53 3.22
N LEU A 239 0.56 -3.72 4.43
CA LEU A 239 0.94 -2.66 5.36
C LEU A 239 2.36 -2.89 5.86
N VAL A 240 3.19 -1.86 5.84
CA VAL A 240 4.48 -1.86 6.54
C VAL A 240 4.44 -0.84 7.68
N LEU A 241 4.85 -1.28 8.87
CA LEU A 241 5.02 -0.43 10.03
C LEU A 241 6.50 -0.29 10.33
N SER A 242 6.99 0.94 10.47
CA SER A 242 8.38 1.22 10.84
C SER A 242 8.43 2.07 12.11
N LEU A 243 9.30 1.70 13.06
CA LEU A 243 9.62 2.50 14.23
C LEU A 243 10.44 3.72 13.80
N GLY A 244 10.02 4.92 14.23
CA GLY A 244 10.81 6.13 14.03
C GLY A 244 10.46 7.25 14.99
N PRO A 245 11.14 8.40 14.88
CA PRO A 245 11.02 9.50 15.85
C PRO A 245 9.72 10.31 15.72
N GLU A 246 8.94 10.10 14.67
CA GLU A 246 7.68 10.79 14.40
C GLU A 246 6.66 9.87 13.71
N ASN A 247 5.38 10.20 13.84
CA ASN A 247 4.31 9.51 13.10
C ASN A 247 4.20 10.13 11.70
N ARG A 248 4.44 9.36 10.65
CA ARG A 248 4.36 9.87 9.27
C ARG A 248 4.01 8.79 8.25
N TYR A 249 3.33 9.22 7.19
CA TYR A 249 3.30 8.48 5.93
C TYR A 249 4.70 8.49 5.30
N LEU A 250 5.22 7.31 4.91
CA LEU A 250 6.48 7.21 4.17
C LEU A 250 6.19 7.16 2.67
N HIS A 251 5.54 6.10 2.22
CA HIS A 251 5.16 5.93 0.82
C HIS A 251 4.02 4.91 0.66
N SER A 252 3.49 4.82 -0.54
CA SER A 252 2.65 3.73 -1.00
C SER A 252 3.13 3.28 -2.37
N ALA A 253 2.88 2.02 -2.68
CA ALA A 253 3.32 1.39 -3.92
C ALA A 253 2.13 0.89 -4.73
N TYR A 254 2.32 0.90 -6.05
CA TYR A 254 1.29 0.57 -7.02
C TYR A 254 1.88 -0.38 -8.04
N GLN A 255 1.13 -1.44 -8.37
CA GLN A 255 1.57 -2.44 -9.34
C GLN A 255 1.53 -1.85 -10.75
N VAL A 256 2.53 -2.21 -11.56
CA VAL A 256 2.58 -1.93 -13.00
C VAL A 256 2.90 -3.22 -13.76
N ALA A 257 2.67 -3.24 -15.07
CA ALA A 257 2.74 -4.46 -15.88
C ALA A 257 4.10 -5.18 -15.84
N ASP A 258 5.20 -4.43 -15.94
CA ASP A 258 6.56 -4.98 -15.97
C ASP A 258 7.63 -3.91 -15.68
N LEU A 259 8.88 -4.38 -15.59
CA LEU A 259 10.06 -3.54 -15.30
C LEU A 259 10.34 -2.52 -16.41
N ASP A 260 10.07 -2.87 -17.66
CA ASP A 260 10.26 -2.00 -18.83
C ASP A 260 9.28 -0.82 -18.80
N THR A 261 8.03 -1.07 -18.43
CA THR A 261 6.99 -0.07 -18.17
C THR A 261 7.41 0.85 -17.03
N LEU A 262 7.94 0.30 -15.93
CA LEU A 262 8.47 1.08 -14.81
C LEU A 262 9.63 1.99 -15.25
N ALA A 263 10.57 1.46 -16.02
CA ALA A 263 11.73 2.20 -16.52
C ALA A 263 11.32 3.31 -17.49
N ALA A 264 10.55 3.00 -18.52
CA ALA A 264 10.09 3.97 -19.51
C ALA A 264 9.18 5.04 -18.89
N GLY A 265 8.31 4.67 -17.94
CA GLY A 265 7.47 5.61 -17.20
C GLY A 265 8.26 6.50 -16.24
N GLY A 266 9.30 5.96 -15.61
CA GLY A 266 10.26 6.75 -14.84
C GLY A 266 10.94 7.81 -15.71
N GLU A 267 11.34 7.47 -16.94
CA GLU A 267 11.97 8.39 -17.89
C GLU A 267 10.98 9.43 -18.41
N TYR A 268 9.71 9.07 -18.57
CA TYR A 268 8.62 10.01 -18.89
C TYR A 268 8.39 11.02 -17.77
N LEU A 269 8.38 10.58 -16.51
CA LEU A 269 8.26 11.47 -15.35
C LEU A 269 9.42 12.48 -15.29
N LEU A 270 10.65 12.04 -15.60
CA LEU A 270 11.82 12.90 -15.66
C LEU A 270 11.67 13.98 -16.75
N ASP A 271 11.21 13.62 -17.95
CA ASP A 271 10.95 14.58 -19.04
C ASP A 271 9.88 15.62 -18.66
N LYS A 272 8.96 15.26 -17.76
CA LYS A 272 7.94 16.16 -17.20
C LYS A 272 8.45 17.02 -16.03
N GLY A 273 9.71 16.86 -15.64
CA GLY A 273 10.34 17.61 -14.54
C GLY A 273 10.04 17.06 -13.14
N TYR A 274 9.54 15.81 -13.04
CA TYR A 274 9.39 15.13 -11.76
C TYR A 274 10.70 14.45 -11.33
N HIS A 275 10.89 14.32 -10.02
CA HIS A 275 12.14 13.82 -9.44
C HIS A 275 11.91 12.47 -8.77
N ARG A 276 12.86 11.56 -8.94
CA ARG A 276 12.86 10.26 -8.26
C ARG A 276 13.47 10.41 -6.87
N SER A 277 12.83 9.82 -5.86
CA SER A 277 13.44 9.70 -4.53
C SER A 277 14.42 8.53 -4.46
N TRP A 278 14.16 7.46 -5.20
CA TRP A 278 15.00 6.28 -5.32
C TRP A 278 14.88 5.70 -6.74
N GLY A 279 15.90 4.95 -7.17
CA GLY A 279 15.98 4.35 -8.50
C GLY A 279 15.24 3.02 -8.59
N ILE A 280 15.37 2.39 -9.75
CA ILE A 280 14.80 1.06 -10.01
C ILE A 280 15.76 0.02 -9.44
N GLY A 281 15.22 -0.90 -8.67
CA GLY A 281 15.98 -1.96 -8.02
C GLY A 281 15.07 -3.09 -7.55
N ARG A 282 15.69 -4.09 -6.93
CA ARG A 282 14.98 -5.13 -6.16
C ARG A 282 15.26 -4.89 -4.69
N HIS A 283 14.21 -4.84 -3.89
CA HIS A 283 14.38 -4.84 -2.45
C HIS A 283 14.89 -6.20 -1.97
N VAL A 284 15.66 -6.18 -0.88
CA VAL A 284 16.07 -7.41 -0.19
C VAL A 284 14.88 -8.00 0.59
N GLU A 285 14.04 -7.13 1.14
CA GLU A 285 12.78 -7.46 1.83
C GLU A 285 11.60 -7.03 0.96
N GLY A 286 10.53 -7.84 0.91
CA GLY A 286 9.32 -7.46 0.17
C GLY A 286 8.95 -8.41 -0.95
#